data_AF-A0A0Q7VD36-F1
#
_entry.id   AF-A0A0Q7VD36-F1
#
_cell.length_a   1.000
_cell.length_b   1.000
_cell.length_c   1.000
_cell.angle_alpha   90.00
_cell.angle_beta   90.00
_cell.angle_gamma   90.00
#
_symmetry.space_group_name_H-M   'P 1'
#
loop_
_entity.id
_entity.type
_entity.pdbx_description
1 polymer ?
#
loop_
_entity_poly.entity_id
_entity_poly.type
_entity_poly.pdbx_seq_one_letter_code
_entity_poly.pdbx_strand_id
1 'polypeptide(L)'
;MNTHVFSENDVRAIFMHSEGVAVSDGRRIGHTGERHVNASNQFLNQRMQNARSSPHTNGRIVAITSFITFADAVTAGAMVLNSPEAEPILVDFYTARPRFEPWTLKHVELPRPLVVRYAQGDGARTFPCRYATMVIDKKPGRPSQMHIRTFFPTLGMD
;
A
#
# COMPACT_ATOMS: atom_id res chain seq x y z
N MET A 1 -2.67 -25.66 -8.62
CA MET A 1 -3.40 -24.75 -7.70
C MET A 1 -4.02 -23.66 -8.57
N ASN A 2 -5.28 -23.29 -8.37
CA ASN A 2 -5.89 -22.19 -9.12
C ASN A 2 -5.23 -20.89 -8.68
N THR A 3 -4.35 -20.34 -9.51
CA THR A 3 -3.79 -19.00 -9.33
C THR A 3 -4.95 -18.03 -9.48
N HIS A 4 -5.46 -17.51 -8.37
CA HIS A 4 -6.54 -16.53 -8.41
C HIS A 4 -6.00 -15.25 -9.07
N VAL A 5 -6.56 -14.91 -10.23
CA VAL A 5 -6.24 -13.66 -10.91
C VAL A 5 -7.11 -12.56 -10.34
N PHE A 6 -6.49 -11.55 -9.74
CA PHE A 6 -7.19 -10.39 -9.20
C PHE A 6 -7.48 -9.39 -10.31
N SER A 7 -8.75 -9.16 -10.63
CA SER A 7 -9.14 -8.05 -11.50
C SER A 7 -9.06 -6.71 -10.76
N GLU A 8 -9.01 -5.60 -11.49
CA GLU A 8 -9.12 -4.26 -10.88
C GLU A 8 -10.41 -4.08 -10.08
N ASN A 9 -11.51 -4.76 -10.45
CA ASN A 9 -12.76 -4.70 -9.70
C ASN A 9 -12.64 -5.45 -8.35
N ASP A 10 -11.97 -6.59 -8.33
CA ASP A 10 -11.69 -7.33 -7.08
C ASP A 10 -10.85 -6.47 -6.15
N VAL A 11 -9.77 -5.88 -6.69
CA VAL A 11 -8.87 -5.01 -5.93
C VAL A 11 -9.59 -3.76 -5.42
N ARG A 12 -10.41 -3.11 -6.26
CA ARG A 12 -11.26 -1.99 -5.85
C ARG A 12 -12.16 -2.38 -4.69
N ALA A 13 -12.83 -3.54 -4.76
CA ALA A 13 -13.67 -4.02 -3.67
C ALA A 13 -12.86 -4.26 -2.38
N ILE A 14 -11.66 -4.84 -2.48
CA ILE A 14 -10.77 -5.04 -1.32
C ILE A 14 -10.39 -3.71 -0.67
N PHE A 15 -10.03 -2.70 -1.46
CA PHE A 15 -9.76 -1.35 -0.95
C PHE A 15 -10.99 -0.77 -0.25
N MET A 16 -12.14 -0.75 -0.91
CA MET A 16 -13.38 -0.19 -0.36
C MET A 16 -13.81 -0.87 0.95
N HIS A 17 -13.62 -2.19 1.06
CA HIS A 17 -13.88 -2.93 2.31
C HIS A 17 -12.82 -2.69 3.39
N SER A 18 -11.64 -2.19 3.03
CA SER A 18 -10.54 -1.92 3.97
C SER A 18 -10.59 -0.50 4.53
N GLU A 19 -11.14 0.45 3.80
CA GLU A 19 -11.30 1.84 4.23
C GLU A 19 -12.12 1.94 5.54
N GLY A 20 -11.65 2.75 6.48
CA GLY A 20 -12.34 3.04 7.75
C GLY A 20 -12.39 1.90 8.79
N VAL A 21 -11.72 0.76 8.56
CA VAL A 21 -11.76 -0.39 9.47
C VAL A 21 -10.50 -0.46 10.34
N ALA A 22 -10.63 -0.83 11.63
CA ALA A 22 -9.47 -1.06 12.49
C ALA A 22 -8.58 -2.22 12.01
N VAL A 23 -7.26 -2.09 12.17
CA VAL A 23 -6.28 -3.15 11.92
C VAL A 23 -6.24 -4.15 13.08
N SER A 24 -5.55 -5.28 12.89
CA SER A 24 -5.43 -6.38 13.87
C SER A 24 -4.91 -5.97 15.25
N ASP A 25 -4.17 -4.85 15.35
CA ASP A 25 -3.66 -4.30 16.61
C ASP A 25 -4.61 -3.31 17.31
N GLY A 26 -5.86 -3.19 16.83
CA GLY A 26 -6.91 -2.35 17.41
C GLY A 26 -6.80 -0.86 17.05
N ARG A 27 -5.73 -0.44 16.35
CA ARG A 27 -5.62 0.95 15.88
C ARG A 27 -6.55 1.19 14.70
N ARG A 28 -7.30 2.28 14.75
CA ARG A 28 -8.01 2.86 13.59
C ARG A 28 -7.01 3.69 12.78
N ILE A 29 -6.16 3.02 12.03
CA ILE A 29 -5.23 3.70 11.14
C ILE A 29 -6.03 3.99 9.86
N GLY A 30 -6.42 5.23 9.58
CA GLY A 30 -7.05 5.57 8.29
C GLY A 30 -6.21 5.04 7.13
N HIS A 31 -6.83 4.23 6.27
CA HIS A 31 -6.15 3.43 5.24
C HIS A 31 -5.95 4.25 3.95
N THR A 32 -5.03 3.73 3.13
CA THR A 32 -4.70 4.02 1.73
C THR A 32 -5.15 5.34 1.10
N GLY A 33 -6.45 5.63 1.05
CA GLY A 33 -7.03 6.93 0.70
C GLY A 33 -6.27 8.12 1.28
N GLU A 34 -6.45 8.40 2.58
CA GLU A 34 -5.93 9.64 3.19
C GLU A 34 -4.40 9.71 3.27
N ARG A 35 -3.70 8.57 3.19
CA ARG A 35 -2.25 8.52 3.42
C ARG A 35 -1.42 8.37 2.16
N HIS A 36 -1.92 7.65 1.16
CA HIS A 36 -1.11 7.20 0.04
C HIS A 36 -1.87 7.24 -1.30
N VAL A 37 -3.04 7.86 -1.35
CA VAL A 37 -3.84 8.00 -2.57
C VAL A 37 -4.40 9.42 -2.65
N ASN A 38 -4.30 10.07 -3.80
CA ASN A 38 -4.85 11.42 -3.99
C ASN A 38 -4.35 12.47 -2.97
N ALA A 39 -3.20 12.22 -2.33
CA ALA A 39 -2.59 13.18 -1.42
C ALA A 39 -2.13 14.41 -2.21
N SER A 40 -2.45 15.60 -1.72
CA SER A 40 -1.98 16.86 -2.30
C SER A 40 -0.50 17.09 -1.98
N ASN A 41 0.18 17.89 -2.81
CA ASN A 41 1.57 18.27 -2.57
C ASN A 41 1.75 18.95 -1.20
N GLN A 42 0.83 19.83 -0.82
CA GLN A 42 0.84 20.51 0.48
C GLN A 42 0.74 19.51 1.63
N PHE A 43 -0.18 18.52 1.52
CA PHE A 43 -0.36 17.51 2.55
C PHE A 43 0.87 16.59 2.70
N LEU A 44 1.45 16.16 1.57
CA LEU A 44 2.68 15.36 1.59
C LEU A 44 3.85 16.12 2.22
N ASN A 45 4.03 17.39 1.87
CA ASN A 45 5.06 18.25 2.47
C ASN A 45 4.87 18.42 3.97
N GLN A 46 3.65 18.71 4.42
CA GLN A 46 3.33 18.86 5.84
C GLN A 46 3.63 17.57 6.60
N ARG A 47 3.27 16.40 6.05
CA ARG A 47 3.60 15.10 6.65
C ARG A 47 5.11 14.84 6.70
N MET A 48 5.84 15.24 5.66
CA MET A 48 7.29 15.08 5.62
C MET A 48 7.98 15.97 6.65
N GLN A 49 7.52 17.21 6.82
CA GLN A 49 7.99 18.13 7.86
C GLN A 49 7.70 17.57 9.26
N ASN A 50 6.48 17.07 9.50
CA ASN A 50 6.10 16.43 10.76
C ASN A 50 6.95 15.18 11.05
N ALA A 51 7.26 14.38 10.02
CA ALA A 51 8.11 13.20 10.15
C ALA A 51 9.58 13.54 10.45
N ARG A 52 10.07 14.71 10.04
CA ARG A 52 11.42 15.20 10.34
C ARG A 52 11.51 15.79 11.74
N SER A 53 10.48 16.51 12.18
CA SER A 53 10.44 17.12 13.51
C SER A 53 10.06 16.14 14.62
N SER A 54 9.53 14.95 14.27
CA SER A 54 9.11 13.97 15.27
C SER A 54 10.32 13.26 15.92
N PRO A 55 10.44 13.29 17.26
CA PRO A 55 11.50 12.58 17.98
C PRO A 55 11.35 11.05 17.91
N HIS A 56 10.17 10.55 17.54
CA HIS A 56 9.90 9.10 17.43
C HIS A 56 10.36 8.49 16.11
N THR A 57 10.40 9.29 15.04
CA THR A 57 10.86 8.85 13.72
C THR A 57 12.34 9.12 13.51
N ASN A 58 12.92 10.12 14.21
CA ASN A 58 14.34 10.48 14.17
C ASN A 58 14.93 10.49 12.75
N GLY A 59 14.20 11.07 11.79
CA GLY A 59 14.62 11.14 10.38
C GLY A 59 14.60 9.81 9.60
N ARG A 60 14.10 8.70 10.17
CA ARG A 60 14.01 7.39 9.49
C ARG A 60 13.09 7.37 8.27
N ILE A 61 12.12 8.28 8.21
CA ILE A 61 11.26 8.43 7.03
C ILE A 61 12.02 9.26 6.00
N VAL A 62 12.55 8.59 4.98
CA VAL A 62 13.31 9.22 3.88
C VAL A 62 12.41 9.86 2.82
N ALA A 63 11.20 9.32 2.62
CA ALA A 63 10.21 9.86 1.71
C ALA A 63 8.78 9.44 2.12
N ILE A 64 7.80 10.24 1.71
CA ILE A 64 6.38 9.90 1.80
C ILE A 64 5.80 9.92 0.40
N THR A 65 5.17 8.82 -0.01
CA THR A 65 4.66 8.60 -1.37
C THR A 65 3.13 8.48 -1.40
N SER A 66 2.55 8.80 -2.56
CA SER A 66 1.11 8.68 -2.82
C SER A 66 0.86 8.41 -4.30
N PHE A 67 -0.04 7.47 -4.59
CA PHE A 67 -0.69 7.37 -5.90
C PHE A 67 -1.42 8.68 -6.22
N ILE A 68 -1.47 9.06 -7.51
CA ILE A 68 -2.13 10.30 -7.93
C ILE A 68 -3.64 10.18 -7.78
N THR A 69 -4.20 9.04 -8.19
CA THR A 69 -5.62 8.73 -8.07
C THR A 69 -5.85 7.38 -7.39
N PHE A 70 -7.10 7.14 -6.99
CA PHE A 70 -7.52 5.83 -6.50
C PHE A 70 -7.50 4.76 -7.61
N ALA A 71 -7.76 5.15 -8.86
CA ALA A 71 -7.64 4.24 -9.99
C ALA A 71 -6.20 3.73 -10.15
N ASP A 72 -5.20 4.61 -10.03
CA ASP A 72 -3.79 4.20 -10.09
C ASP A 72 -3.43 3.21 -8.97
N ALA A 73 -3.96 3.43 -7.76
CA ALA A 73 -3.76 2.51 -6.64
C ALA A 73 -4.42 1.14 -6.89
N VAL A 74 -5.60 1.13 -7.51
CA VAL A 74 -6.29 -0.12 -7.89
C VAL A 74 -5.49 -0.86 -8.96
N THR A 75 -5.06 -0.19 -10.02
CA THR A 75 -4.24 -0.78 -11.09
C THR A 75 -2.93 -1.32 -10.52
N ALA A 76 -2.22 -0.54 -9.69
CA ALA A 76 -1.00 -1.00 -9.02
C ALA A 76 -1.27 -2.20 -8.10
N GLY A 77 -2.37 -2.19 -7.35
CA GLY A 77 -2.75 -3.29 -6.47
C GLY A 77 -3.01 -4.59 -7.23
N ALA A 78 -3.65 -4.51 -8.40
CA ALA A 78 -3.82 -5.67 -9.28
C ALA A 78 -2.49 -6.16 -9.84
N MET A 79 -1.58 -5.26 -10.24
CA MET A 79 -0.24 -5.65 -10.68
C MET A 79 0.54 -6.35 -9.56
N VAL A 80 0.49 -5.84 -8.33
CA VAL A 80 1.17 -6.41 -7.18
C VAL A 80 0.60 -7.77 -6.80
N LEU A 81 -0.73 -7.91 -6.70
CA LEU A 81 -1.34 -9.17 -6.26
C LEU A 81 -1.24 -10.29 -7.29
N ASN A 82 -1.08 -9.96 -8.57
CA ASN A 82 -0.85 -10.93 -9.64
C ASN A 82 0.63 -11.13 -9.97
N SER A 83 1.55 -10.54 -9.20
CA SER A 83 2.98 -10.66 -9.48
C SER A 83 3.51 -12.05 -9.06
N PRO A 84 4.57 -12.56 -9.72
CA PRO A 84 5.22 -13.79 -9.30
C PRO A 84 5.74 -13.74 -7.85
N GLU A 85 6.19 -12.58 -7.39
CA GLU A 85 6.66 -12.36 -6.02
C GLU A 85 5.54 -12.46 -4.98
N ALA A 86 4.30 -12.19 -5.38
CA ALA A 86 3.14 -12.27 -4.51
C ALA A 86 2.63 -13.70 -4.29
N GLU A 87 2.80 -14.58 -5.28
CA GLU A 87 2.27 -15.95 -5.26
C GLU A 87 2.59 -16.72 -3.97
N PRO A 88 3.85 -16.87 -3.53
CA PRO A 88 4.16 -17.64 -2.31
C PRO A 88 3.55 -17.01 -1.05
N ILE A 89 3.49 -15.67 -0.99
CA ILE A 89 2.91 -14.93 0.13
C ILE A 89 1.39 -15.13 0.17
N LEU A 90 0.73 -15.13 -0.98
CA LEU A 90 -0.71 -15.33 -1.08
C LEU A 90 -1.11 -16.78 -0.81
N VAL A 91 -0.30 -17.76 -1.22
CA VAL A 91 -0.51 -19.17 -0.86
C VAL A 91 -0.46 -19.36 0.66
N ASP A 92 0.56 -18.80 1.34
CA ASP A 92 0.61 -18.80 2.80
C ASP A 92 -0.60 -18.06 3.40
N PHE A 93 -0.91 -16.86 2.90
CA PHE A 93 -2.05 -16.07 3.36
C PHE A 93 -3.37 -16.85 3.33
N TYR A 94 -3.69 -17.53 2.24
CA TYR A 94 -4.97 -18.24 2.10
C TYR A 94 -5.03 -19.53 2.93
N THR A 95 -3.90 -20.19 3.16
CA THR A 95 -3.87 -21.47 3.90
C THR A 95 -3.66 -21.29 5.41
N ALA A 96 -2.97 -20.22 5.83
CA ALA A 96 -2.69 -19.97 7.24
C ALA A 96 -3.93 -19.55 8.05
N ARG A 97 -3.90 -19.78 9.35
CA ARG A 97 -4.87 -19.18 10.29
C ARG A 97 -4.62 -17.66 10.39
N PRO A 98 -5.64 -16.85 10.72
CA PRO A 98 -5.42 -15.45 11.04
C PRO A 98 -4.35 -15.30 12.12
N ARG A 99 -3.39 -14.41 11.89
CA ARG A 99 -2.27 -14.14 12.82
C ARG A 99 -2.15 -12.64 13.03
N PHE A 100 -1.44 -12.26 14.09
CA PHE A 100 -1.21 -10.84 14.42
C PHE A 100 -0.23 -10.17 13.44
N GLU A 101 0.77 -10.91 12.97
CA GLU A 101 1.77 -10.39 12.04
C GLU A 101 1.22 -10.33 10.61
N PRO A 102 1.21 -9.15 9.97
CA PRO A 102 0.67 -9.00 8.62
C PRO A 102 1.55 -9.68 7.59
N TRP A 103 0.97 -10.01 6.44
CA TRP A 103 1.74 -10.37 5.25
C TRP A 103 2.17 -9.10 4.54
N THR A 104 3.43 -9.06 4.10
CA THR A 104 3.98 -7.89 3.42
C THR A 104 4.51 -8.28 2.05
N LEU A 105 3.84 -7.77 1.02
CA LEU A 105 4.29 -7.77 -0.37
C LEU A 105 5.22 -6.58 -0.55
N LYS A 106 6.51 -6.79 -0.30
CA LYS A 106 7.51 -5.71 -0.16
C LYS A 106 8.20 -5.42 -1.49
N HIS A 107 8.20 -4.16 -1.92
CA HIS A 107 8.93 -3.68 -3.10
C HIS A 107 8.67 -4.53 -4.35
N VAL A 108 7.40 -4.86 -4.60
CA VAL A 108 7.00 -5.62 -5.78
C VAL A 108 7.10 -4.74 -7.02
N GLU A 109 7.75 -5.24 -8.08
CA GLU A 109 7.90 -4.51 -9.34
C GLU A 109 6.56 -4.41 -10.08
N LEU A 110 6.28 -3.22 -10.61
CA LEU A 110 5.13 -2.95 -11.45
C LEU A 110 5.55 -3.15 -12.92
N PRO A 111 4.89 -4.04 -13.68
CA PRO A 111 5.22 -4.29 -15.09
C PRO A 111 5.19 -3.04 -15.97
N ARG A 112 4.42 -2.03 -15.56
CA ARG A 112 4.39 -0.71 -16.17
C ARG A 112 4.51 0.34 -15.07
N PRO A 113 5.43 1.31 -15.19
CA PRO A 113 5.57 2.34 -14.17
C PRO A 113 4.34 3.24 -14.14
N LEU A 114 3.97 3.67 -12.94
CA LEU A 114 2.89 4.63 -12.72
C LEU A 114 3.48 5.95 -12.22
N VAL A 115 2.90 7.08 -12.65
CA VAL A 115 3.30 8.38 -12.10
C VAL A 115 2.70 8.52 -10.70
N VAL A 116 3.55 8.80 -9.72
CA VAL A 116 3.12 8.97 -8.33
C VAL A 116 3.67 10.27 -7.78
N ARG A 117 3.04 10.78 -6.72
CA ARG A 117 3.55 11.91 -5.94
C ARG A 117 4.43 11.40 -4.81
N TYR A 118 5.45 12.17 -4.48
CA TYR A 118 6.27 11.94 -3.29
C TYR A 118 6.75 13.26 -2.70
N ALA A 119 6.93 13.29 -1.40
CA ALA A 119 7.68 14.34 -0.71
C ALA A 119 8.95 13.73 -0.12
N GLN A 120 10.08 14.37 -0.44
CA GLN A 120 11.40 14.09 0.10
C GLN A 120 12.13 15.44 0.14
N GLY A 121 12.82 15.75 1.24
CA GLY A 121 13.37 17.11 1.32
C GLY A 121 12.30 18.12 1.59
N ASP A 122 12.37 19.20 0.81
CA ASP A 122 11.64 20.43 1.07
C ASP A 122 10.51 20.66 0.06
N GLY A 123 10.15 19.63 -0.70
CA GLY A 123 9.08 19.72 -1.69
C GLY A 123 8.50 18.39 -2.16
N ALA A 124 7.27 18.47 -2.64
CA ALA A 124 6.55 17.37 -3.25
C ALA A 124 6.76 17.42 -4.76
N ARG A 125 7.06 16.26 -5.34
CA ARG A 125 7.36 16.07 -6.77
C ARG A 125 6.60 14.87 -7.27
N THR A 126 6.61 14.68 -8.59
CA THR A 126 6.12 13.45 -9.23
C THR A 126 7.29 12.66 -9.81
N PHE A 127 7.19 11.33 -9.83
CA PHE A 127 8.16 10.47 -10.49
C PHE A 127 7.48 9.22 -11.08
N PRO A 128 8.05 8.61 -12.14
CA PRO A 128 7.63 7.30 -12.60
C PRO A 128 8.09 6.23 -11.60
N CYS A 129 7.14 5.61 -10.92
CA CYS A 129 7.37 4.61 -9.90
C CYS A 129 7.26 3.20 -10.47
N ARG A 130 8.26 2.37 -10.18
CA ARG A 130 8.35 0.97 -10.62
C ARG A 130 8.06 -0.04 -9.52
N TYR A 131 7.91 0.38 -8.27
CA TYR A 131 7.80 -0.55 -7.15
C TYR A 131 6.68 -0.12 -6.20
N ALA A 132 6.01 -1.08 -5.57
CA ALA A 132 5.04 -0.78 -4.52
C ALA A 132 5.15 -1.77 -3.37
N THR A 133 4.71 -1.35 -2.18
CA THR A 133 4.61 -2.21 -1.01
C THR A 133 3.17 -2.28 -0.54
N MET A 134 2.65 -3.49 -0.39
CA MET A 134 1.33 -3.77 0.15
C MET A 134 1.45 -4.60 1.44
N VAL A 135 0.77 -4.16 2.49
CA VAL A 135 0.66 -4.89 3.74
C VAL A 135 -0.78 -5.34 3.88
N ILE A 136 -0.99 -6.63 4.13
CA ILE A 136 -2.33 -7.23 4.20
C ILE A 136 -2.51 -8.05 5.48
N ASP A 137 -3.72 -8.00 6.03
CA ASP A 137 -4.20 -8.82 7.14
C ASP A 137 -5.31 -9.78 6.65
N LYS A 138 -5.42 -10.94 7.30
CA LYS A 138 -6.50 -11.90 7.05
C LYS A 138 -7.73 -11.56 7.88
N LYS A 139 -8.87 -11.34 7.21
CA LYS A 139 -10.20 -11.13 7.79
C LYS A 139 -11.20 -12.13 7.18
N PRO A 140 -11.37 -13.32 7.80
CA PRO A 140 -12.16 -14.42 7.25
C PRO A 140 -13.63 -14.10 6.91
N GLY A 141 -14.22 -13.09 7.56
CA GLY A 141 -15.60 -12.66 7.27
C GLY A 141 -15.79 -11.85 5.99
N ARG A 142 -14.77 -11.73 5.12
CA ARG A 142 -14.83 -10.96 3.86
C ARG A 142 -14.76 -11.89 2.64
N PRO A 143 -15.36 -11.51 1.50
CA PRO A 143 -15.29 -12.31 0.27
C PRO A 143 -13.86 -12.68 -0.15
N SER A 144 -12.94 -11.71 -0.14
CA SER A 144 -11.52 -11.93 -0.46
C SER A 144 -10.69 -12.44 0.73
N GLN A 145 -11.29 -12.50 1.92
CA GLN A 145 -10.62 -12.65 3.21
C GLN A 145 -9.54 -11.59 3.51
N MET A 146 -9.40 -10.55 2.68
CA MET A 146 -8.27 -9.63 2.70
C MET A 146 -8.65 -8.28 3.31
N HIS A 147 -7.71 -7.73 4.07
CA HIS A 147 -7.72 -6.35 4.53
C HIS A 147 -6.39 -5.70 4.18
N ILE A 148 -6.42 -4.65 3.36
CA ILE A 148 -5.22 -3.88 3.04
C ILE A 148 -4.93 -2.98 4.22
N ARG A 149 -3.85 -3.27 4.95
CA ARG A 149 -3.38 -2.49 6.10
C ARG A 149 -2.74 -1.17 5.67
N THR A 150 -1.93 -1.21 4.63
CA THR A 150 -1.41 -0.04 3.94
C THR A 150 -0.94 -0.45 2.55
N PHE A 151 -0.96 0.48 1.60
CA PHE A 151 -0.43 0.28 0.27
C PHE A 151 0.14 1.58 -0.24
N PHE A 152 1.40 1.56 -0.67
CA PHE A 152 2.11 2.77 -1.09
C PHE A 152 3.15 2.49 -2.17
N PRO A 153 3.36 3.44 -3.10
CA PRO A 153 4.47 3.37 -4.04
C PRO A 153 5.81 3.46 -3.30
N THR A 154 6.86 2.81 -3.80
CA THR A 154 8.20 2.94 -3.24
C THR A 154 9.14 3.59 -4.26
N LEU A 155 10.05 4.44 -3.75
CA LEU A 155 11.19 4.88 -4.53
C LEU A 155 12.09 3.65 -4.71
N GLY A 156 12.50 3.35 -5.94
CA GLY A 156 13.52 2.32 -6.16
C GLY A 156 14.74 2.67 -5.33
N MET A 157 15.24 1.70 -4.54
CA MET A 157 16.57 1.82 -3.97
C MET A 157 17.50 1.21 -5.02
N ASP A 158 18.13 2.07 -5.81
CA ASP A 158 19.33 1.69 -6.55
C ASP A 158 20.47 1.44 -5.54
#